data_AF-A0A848GC94-F1
#
_entry.id   AF-A0A848GC94-F1
#
_cell.length_a   1.000
_cell.length_b   1.000
_cell.length_c   1.000
_cell.angle_alpha   90.00
_cell.angle_beta   90.00
_cell.angle_gamma   90.00
#
_symmetry.space_group_name_H-M   'P 1'
#
loop_
_entity.id
_entity.type
_entity.pdbx_description
1 polymer ?
#
loop_
_entity_poly.entity_id
_entity_poly.type
_entity_poly.pdbx_seq_one_letter_code
_entity_poly.pdbx_strand_id
1 'polypeptide(L)'
;MTKRILWLLTCCTLLLSACDKRMVTVDNPPETTNPSTGTPPISDKKVQAGVQGIVTDASNNPIAGARVLCGDQNAITDQYGSFRFPEVSITEAAAVVTVQKAGFFNGIRTFRVTAAGREQFVQIQLLPKATAGTFDAAAGGVIGASNAQFIFVPNQVLDASNNPYKGKATLTYAFINPERNDFADIMPGDLRAVNDKNELVALQSFGMMALELQGDNGEKLHLDGTNNVTFRMEIPATLRQTAPATIPLWHFNESTGLWQQEGSAEKMGNSYVGTVKHFSFWNCDAQFPVVNFKATFKDDKNNPLANTAVQITRSNNSNTYGYTDAAGEVSGLVPANEQVTISIKDKCGEVIFSKKAGPWSTDANAGTFNITIDPQSKLSFSGKVTTCDGAAVTKGVVNIQVNGVHYAAPIQNGTYTASILRCETTTATVVLNPVDETANKMSTTTFQAAPGDYTRDLQACDAIQASTISLLMEGQTTTYTTPTDSIHYINRASDTSNYVSYGISAFPKSGQGVRINLWLSNIKVGTSRVESFTIDKNNVRYFAQSIDVTITRTGVPGEYLEGSYSGNVASGTNIVPISGSFKVRIE
;
A
#
# COMPACT_ATOMS: atom_id res chain seq x y z
N MET A 1 29.74 -50.15 17.66
CA MET A 1 28.49 -49.40 17.95
C MET A 1 28.25 -48.32 16.88
N THR A 2 28.15 -48.73 15.62
CA THR A 2 28.29 -47.83 14.46
C THR A 2 27.04 -47.80 13.56
N LYS A 3 25.85 -48.01 14.15
CA LYS A 3 24.56 -47.90 13.44
C LYS A 3 23.49 -47.07 14.15
N ARG A 4 23.79 -46.44 15.30
CA ARG A 4 22.83 -45.57 16.03
C ARG A 4 23.04 -44.07 15.85
N ILE A 5 24.18 -43.64 15.29
CA ILE A 5 24.48 -42.20 15.08
C ILE A 5 23.87 -41.68 13.76
N LEU A 6 23.55 -42.57 12.81
CA LEU A 6 23.00 -42.15 11.53
C LEU A 6 21.51 -41.75 11.61
N TRP A 7 20.76 -42.21 12.61
CA TRP A 7 19.35 -41.85 12.80
C TRP A 7 19.14 -40.54 13.57
N LEU A 8 20.14 -40.07 14.34
CA LEU A 8 20.08 -38.75 14.99
C LEU A 8 20.43 -37.61 14.03
N LEU A 9 21.30 -37.85 13.04
CA LEU A 9 21.63 -36.83 12.03
C LEU A 9 20.54 -36.65 10.96
N THR A 10 19.67 -37.64 10.73
CA THR A 10 18.51 -37.46 9.82
C THR A 10 17.30 -36.84 10.52
N CYS A 11 17.26 -36.83 11.86
CA CYS A 11 16.17 -36.22 12.63
C CYS A 11 16.43 -34.73 12.92
N CYS A 12 17.70 -34.29 12.99
CA CYS A 12 18.04 -32.87 13.14
C CYS A 12 18.01 -32.05 11.83
N THR A 13 18.06 -32.68 10.66
CA THR A 13 17.93 -31.98 9.36
C THR A 13 16.48 -31.70 8.95
N LEU A 14 15.49 -32.30 9.65
CA LEU A 14 14.06 -32.04 9.46
C LEU A 14 13.50 -30.90 10.34
N LEU A 15 14.33 -30.29 11.19
CA LEU A 15 13.91 -29.21 12.12
C LEU A 15 14.37 -27.81 11.68
N LEU A 16 15.00 -27.66 10.52
CA LEU A 16 15.50 -26.37 10.00
C LEU A 16 14.70 -25.80 8.82
N SER A 17 13.53 -26.33 8.50
CA SER A 17 12.62 -25.78 7.48
C SER A 17 11.36 -25.11 8.05
N ALA A 18 11.27 -24.92 9.37
CA ALA A 18 10.13 -24.28 10.01
C ALA A 18 10.45 -22.85 10.46
N CYS A 19 10.82 -21.97 9.53
CA CYS A 19 10.76 -20.52 9.78
C CYS A 19 10.63 -19.73 8.48
N ASP A 20 9.49 -19.91 7.81
CA ASP A 20 8.85 -18.83 7.07
C ASP A 20 7.33 -19.11 6.96
N LYS A 21 6.66 -19.18 8.11
CA LYS A 21 5.19 -19.05 8.09
C LYS A 21 4.90 -17.58 7.87
N ARG A 22 4.75 -17.21 6.59
CA ARG A 22 3.89 -16.08 6.20
C ARG A 22 2.69 -16.10 7.15
N MET A 23 2.36 -14.96 7.76
CA MET A 23 1.05 -14.77 8.37
C MET A 23 0.02 -14.77 7.23
N VAL A 24 -0.24 -15.96 6.71
CA VAL A 24 -1.42 -16.33 5.98
C VAL A 24 -2.58 -15.92 6.88
N THR A 25 -3.41 -15.01 6.40
CA THR A 25 -4.70 -14.78 7.06
C THR A 25 -5.41 -16.12 7.08
N VAL A 26 -5.83 -16.60 8.25
CA VAL A 26 -6.58 -17.87 8.38
C VAL A 26 -7.87 -17.84 7.53
N ASP A 27 -8.36 -16.64 7.21
CA ASP A 27 -9.49 -16.39 6.31
C ASP A 27 -9.14 -16.60 4.82
N ASN A 28 -7.85 -16.71 4.48
CA ASN A 28 -7.35 -16.82 3.11
C ASN A 28 -6.05 -17.65 3.07
N PRO A 29 -6.08 -18.97 3.38
CA PRO A 29 -4.97 -19.85 3.08
C PRO A 29 -4.58 -19.67 1.61
N PRO A 30 -3.29 -19.52 1.25
CA PRO A 30 -2.91 -19.48 -0.16
C PRO A 30 -3.52 -20.72 -0.79
N GLU A 31 -4.42 -20.50 -1.73
CA GLU A 31 -5.09 -21.61 -2.40
C GLU A 31 -4.00 -22.53 -2.95
N THR A 32 -4.06 -23.79 -2.55
CA THR A 32 -3.58 -24.87 -3.41
C THR A 32 -4.61 -25.08 -4.50
N THR A 33 -4.93 -24.04 -5.28
CA THR A 33 -5.51 -24.27 -6.60
C THR A 33 -4.41 -25.00 -7.35
N ASN A 34 -4.68 -26.26 -7.70
CA ASN A 34 -3.94 -26.88 -8.80
C ASN A 34 -3.97 -25.85 -9.93
N PRO A 35 -2.81 -25.37 -10.40
CA PRO A 35 -2.81 -24.40 -11.47
C PRO A 35 -3.63 -25.01 -12.60
N SER A 36 -4.69 -24.29 -13.00
CA SER A 36 -5.27 -24.50 -14.32
C SER A 36 -4.09 -24.61 -15.27
N THR A 37 -4.00 -25.70 -16.02
CA THR A 37 -2.87 -26.03 -16.91
C THR A 37 -2.79 -25.10 -18.13
N GLY A 38 -3.30 -23.88 -18.02
CA GLY A 38 -3.25 -22.81 -19.01
C GLY A 38 -2.30 -21.68 -18.60
N THR A 39 -1.86 -20.91 -19.59
CA THR A 39 -1.09 -19.69 -19.37
C THR A 39 -1.87 -18.74 -18.44
N PRO A 40 -1.23 -18.14 -17.43
CA PRO A 40 -1.86 -17.12 -16.60
C PRO A 40 -2.50 -16.02 -17.47
N PRO A 41 -3.72 -15.55 -17.14
CA PRO A 41 -4.46 -14.58 -17.96
C PRO A 41 -3.82 -13.19 -17.94
N ILE A 42 -2.88 -12.96 -17.04
CA ILE A 42 -2.03 -11.76 -16.97
C ILE A 42 -0.57 -12.16 -16.84
N SER A 43 0.33 -11.34 -17.37
CA SER A 43 1.78 -11.55 -17.24
C SER A 43 2.23 -11.42 -15.77
N ASP A 44 3.12 -12.32 -15.35
CA ASP A 44 3.79 -12.31 -14.05
C ASP A 44 5.09 -11.48 -14.04
N LYS A 45 5.39 -10.77 -15.13
CA LYS A 45 6.59 -9.94 -15.28
C LYS A 45 6.76 -8.99 -14.10
N LYS A 46 7.91 -9.09 -13.45
CA LYS A 46 8.32 -8.19 -12.36
C LYS A 46 9.07 -6.97 -12.90
N VAL A 47 8.82 -5.82 -12.30
CA VAL A 47 9.54 -4.57 -12.55
C VAL A 47 9.87 -3.89 -11.21
N GLN A 48 10.95 -3.11 -11.19
CA GLN A 48 11.25 -2.21 -10.07
C GLN A 48 10.52 -0.89 -10.29
N ALA A 49 9.80 -0.40 -9.30
CA ALA A 49 9.10 0.89 -9.34
C ALA A 49 8.91 1.45 -7.93
N GLY A 50 8.69 2.76 -7.83
CA GLY A 50 8.27 3.38 -6.57
C GLY A 50 6.76 3.27 -6.38
N VAL A 51 6.29 3.20 -5.14
CA VAL A 51 4.85 3.17 -4.81
C VAL A 51 4.60 4.05 -3.60
N GLN A 52 3.65 4.98 -3.70
CA GLN A 52 3.19 5.76 -2.57
C GLN A 52 1.67 5.80 -2.51
N GLY A 53 1.13 6.30 -1.40
CA GLY A 53 -0.30 6.46 -1.29
C GLY A 53 -0.75 7.14 -0.03
N ILE A 54 -2.08 7.19 0.13
CA ILE A 54 -2.77 7.74 1.29
C ILE A 54 -3.79 6.71 1.78
N VAL A 55 -3.88 6.57 3.11
CA VAL A 55 -4.87 5.75 3.79
C VAL A 55 -5.80 6.63 4.63
N THR A 56 -7.11 6.48 4.43
CA THR A 56 -8.14 7.28 5.12
C THR A 56 -9.23 6.44 5.78
N ASP A 57 -10.00 7.06 6.67
CA ASP A 57 -11.25 6.52 7.20
C ASP A 57 -12.48 6.97 6.37
N ALA A 58 -13.67 6.52 6.77
CA ALA A 58 -14.94 6.86 6.09
C ALA A 58 -15.32 8.35 6.14
N SER A 59 -14.62 9.18 6.93
CA SER A 59 -14.78 10.64 6.99
C SER A 59 -13.66 11.36 6.23
N ASN A 60 -12.84 10.65 5.46
CA ASN A 60 -11.63 11.13 4.80
C ASN A 60 -10.53 11.64 5.76
N ASN A 61 -10.58 11.27 7.04
CA ASN A 61 -9.47 11.57 7.94
C ASN A 61 -8.30 10.63 7.66
N PRO A 62 -7.05 11.11 7.74
CA PRO A 62 -5.88 10.26 7.57
C PRO A 62 -5.79 9.20 8.68
N ILE A 63 -5.48 7.96 8.30
CA ILE A 63 -5.21 6.87 9.27
C ILE A 63 -3.71 6.72 9.43
N ALA A 64 -3.19 7.16 10.57
CA ALA A 64 -1.79 6.96 10.96
C ALA A 64 -1.52 5.56 11.54
N GLY A 65 -0.29 5.08 11.37
CA GLY A 65 0.20 3.84 11.96
C GLY A 65 -0.31 2.56 11.30
N ALA A 66 -1.05 2.63 10.19
CA ALA A 66 -1.51 1.45 9.47
C ALA A 66 -0.33 0.77 8.77
N ARG A 67 -0.31 -0.57 8.80
CA ARG A 67 0.72 -1.37 8.13
C ARG A 67 0.39 -1.54 6.66
N VAL A 68 1.31 -1.17 5.78
CA VAL A 68 1.17 -1.26 4.33
C VAL A 68 2.14 -2.30 3.79
N LEU A 69 1.68 -3.16 2.88
CA LEU A 69 2.43 -4.22 2.24
C LEU A 69 2.44 -4.00 0.73
N CYS A 70 3.61 -4.12 0.12
CA CYS A 70 3.76 -4.09 -1.33
C CYS A 70 4.98 -4.93 -1.72
N GLY A 71 4.80 -5.91 -2.63
CA GLY A 71 5.86 -6.85 -2.97
C GLY A 71 6.39 -7.60 -1.74
N ASP A 72 7.70 -7.54 -1.52
CA ASP A 72 8.40 -8.08 -0.35
C ASP A 72 8.64 -7.05 0.77
N GLN A 73 8.14 -5.82 0.60
CA GLN A 73 8.36 -4.72 1.52
C GLN A 73 7.13 -4.38 2.36
N ASN A 74 7.37 -3.67 3.47
CA ASN A 74 6.33 -3.09 4.30
C ASN A 74 6.69 -1.66 4.72
N ALA A 75 5.67 -0.83 4.85
CA ALA A 75 5.75 0.56 5.30
C ALA A 75 4.64 0.83 6.34
N ILE A 76 4.69 2.00 6.96
CA ILE A 76 3.72 2.46 7.95
C ILE A 76 3.22 3.82 7.52
N THR A 77 1.92 4.06 7.68
CA THR A 77 1.35 5.36 7.37
C THR A 77 1.74 6.42 8.40
N ASP A 78 2.11 7.61 7.94
CA ASP A 78 2.44 8.76 8.78
C ASP A 78 1.19 9.49 9.31
N GLN A 79 1.39 10.66 9.94
CA GLN A 79 0.29 11.49 10.48
C GLN A 79 -0.68 12.01 9.41
N TYR A 80 -0.30 11.99 8.14
CA TYR A 80 -1.14 12.36 7.00
C TYR A 80 -1.76 11.12 6.33
N GLY A 81 -1.62 9.93 6.94
CA GLY A 81 -2.05 8.67 6.36
C GLY A 81 -1.18 8.24 5.17
N SER A 82 -0.05 8.91 4.94
CA SER A 82 0.78 8.70 3.76
C SER A 82 1.81 7.60 3.99
N PHE A 83 2.10 6.82 2.96
CA PHE A 83 3.16 5.83 2.94
C PHE A 83 3.93 5.89 1.63
N ARG A 84 5.16 5.37 1.63
CA ARG A 84 6.00 5.31 0.43
C ARG A 84 6.97 4.13 0.45
N PHE A 85 7.15 3.54 -0.72
CA PHE A 85 8.17 2.55 -1.09
C PHE A 85 8.98 3.17 -2.22
N PRO A 86 10.19 3.71 -1.97
CA PRO A 86 10.97 4.37 -3.01
C PRO A 86 11.30 3.46 -4.20
N GLU A 87 11.51 2.16 -3.92
CA GLU A 87 11.75 1.14 -4.93
C GLU A 87 11.30 -0.23 -4.39
N VAL A 88 10.45 -0.93 -5.15
CA VAL A 88 9.93 -2.27 -4.80
C VAL A 88 9.75 -3.13 -6.06
N SER A 89 9.97 -4.44 -5.92
CA SER A 89 9.77 -5.42 -7.00
C SER A 89 8.32 -5.90 -7.04
N ILE A 90 7.59 -5.51 -8.08
CA ILE A 90 6.14 -5.76 -8.21
C ILE A 90 5.77 -6.26 -9.59
N THR A 91 4.61 -6.93 -9.70
CA THR A 91 4.08 -7.43 -10.98
C THR A 91 3.57 -6.26 -11.82
N GLU A 92 4.11 -6.07 -13.02
CA GLU A 92 3.79 -4.93 -13.89
C GLU A 92 2.29 -4.88 -14.24
N ALA A 93 1.70 -6.03 -14.54
CA ALA A 93 0.30 -6.14 -14.95
C ALA A 93 -0.70 -6.06 -13.78
N ALA A 94 -0.30 -6.32 -12.54
CA ALA A 94 -1.16 -6.34 -11.36
C ALA A 94 -0.33 -6.23 -10.08
N ALA A 95 0.16 -5.03 -9.79
CA ALA A 95 0.80 -4.74 -8.51
C ALA A 95 -0.26 -4.62 -7.43
N VAL A 96 0.04 -5.13 -6.23
CA VAL A 96 -0.90 -5.14 -5.10
C VAL A 96 -0.32 -4.36 -3.93
N VAL A 97 -1.14 -3.49 -3.35
CA VAL A 97 -0.90 -2.86 -2.05
C VAL A 97 -1.97 -3.32 -1.07
N THR A 98 -1.56 -3.86 0.08
CA THR A 98 -2.46 -4.28 1.15
C THR A 98 -2.20 -3.47 2.41
N VAL A 99 -3.25 -2.87 2.96
CA VAL A 99 -3.24 -2.07 4.18
C VAL A 99 -3.96 -2.82 5.29
N GLN A 100 -3.32 -2.91 6.46
CA GLN A 100 -3.82 -3.58 7.64
C GLN A 100 -3.90 -2.58 8.79
N LYS A 101 -5.05 -2.52 9.46
CA LYS A 101 -5.29 -1.75 10.68
C LYS A 101 -6.27 -2.49 11.56
N ALA A 102 -5.96 -2.62 12.86
CA ALA A 102 -6.89 -3.24 13.82
C ALA A 102 -8.24 -2.50 13.81
N GLY A 103 -9.34 -3.26 13.82
CA GLY A 103 -10.70 -2.72 13.72
C GLY A 103 -11.19 -2.45 12.29
N PHE A 104 -10.36 -2.69 11.26
CA PHE A 104 -10.73 -2.53 9.85
C PHE A 104 -10.52 -3.83 9.08
N PHE A 105 -11.29 -4.04 8.02
CA PHE A 105 -10.98 -5.02 6.98
C PHE A 105 -9.68 -4.63 6.26
N ASN A 106 -8.99 -5.60 5.67
CA ASN A 106 -7.82 -5.29 4.83
C ASN A 106 -8.25 -4.35 3.69
N GLY A 107 -7.57 -3.22 3.53
CA GLY A 107 -7.73 -2.35 2.36
C GLY A 107 -6.77 -2.80 1.27
N ILE A 108 -7.26 -3.17 0.09
CA ILE A 108 -6.40 -3.76 -0.95
C ILE A 108 -6.57 -3.01 -2.26
N ARG A 109 -5.48 -2.62 -2.90
CA ARG A 109 -5.51 -2.02 -4.25
C ARG A 109 -4.66 -2.82 -5.21
N THR A 110 -5.22 -2.99 -6.40
CA THR A 110 -4.50 -3.50 -7.55
C THR A 110 -4.32 -2.36 -8.54
N PHE A 111 -3.16 -2.28 -9.17
CA PHE A 111 -2.89 -1.29 -10.21
C PHE A 111 -1.89 -1.84 -11.22
N ARG A 112 -1.80 -1.20 -12.39
CA ARG A 112 -0.75 -1.47 -13.38
C ARG A 112 0.40 -0.52 -13.19
N VAL A 113 1.62 -1.05 -13.28
CA VAL A 113 2.83 -0.21 -13.31
C VAL A 113 2.98 0.34 -14.72
N THR A 114 2.96 1.66 -14.85
CA THR A 114 3.06 2.35 -16.15
C THR A 114 4.43 2.21 -16.80
N ALA A 115 5.50 2.27 -16.00
CA ALA A 115 6.88 1.96 -16.42
C ALA A 115 7.79 1.67 -15.22
N ALA A 116 8.87 0.94 -15.46
CA ALA A 116 9.91 0.71 -14.47
C ALA A 116 10.55 2.04 -13.99
N GLY A 117 10.89 2.10 -12.70
CA GLY A 117 11.47 3.26 -12.03
C GLY A 117 10.50 4.43 -11.81
N ARG A 118 9.24 4.35 -12.28
CA ARG A 118 8.25 5.41 -12.04
C ARG A 118 7.53 5.19 -10.72
N GLU A 119 7.36 6.28 -9.99
CA GLU A 119 6.55 6.31 -8.77
C GLU A 119 5.06 6.24 -9.11
N GLN A 120 4.39 5.22 -8.59
CA GLN A 120 2.97 4.96 -8.72
C GLN A 120 2.22 5.50 -7.49
N PHE A 121 0.92 5.78 -7.64
CA PHE A 121 0.08 6.28 -6.54
C PHE A 121 -1.17 5.42 -6.35
N VAL A 122 -1.53 5.17 -5.09
CA VAL A 122 -2.81 4.53 -4.72
C VAL A 122 -3.47 5.28 -3.55
N GLN A 123 -4.79 5.23 -3.50
CA GLN A 123 -5.58 5.73 -2.37
C GLN A 123 -6.45 4.60 -1.84
N ILE A 124 -6.51 4.47 -0.51
CA ILE A 124 -7.20 3.38 0.17
C ILE A 124 -7.95 3.94 1.36
N GLN A 125 -9.27 3.86 1.33
CA GLN A 125 -10.12 4.11 2.47
C GLN A 125 -10.46 2.79 3.17
N LEU A 126 -10.12 2.68 4.46
CA LEU A 126 -10.36 1.45 5.21
C LEU A 126 -11.83 1.31 5.63
N LEU A 127 -12.35 0.10 5.47
CA LEU A 127 -13.70 -0.25 5.90
C LEU A 127 -13.68 -0.73 7.36
N PRO A 128 -14.39 -0.07 8.28
CA PRO A 128 -14.44 -0.52 9.67
C PRO A 128 -15.17 -1.86 9.78
N LYS A 129 -14.72 -2.70 10.70
CA LYS A 129 -15.38 -3.95 11.05
C LYS A 129 -16.64 -3.66 11.86
N ALA A 130 -17.78 -4.11 11.35
CA ALA A 130 -19.05 -4.04 12.06
C ALA A 130 -19.61 -5.45 12.25
N THR A 131 -20.03 -5.75 13.48
CA THR A 131 -20.71 -7.00 13.81
C THR A 131 -22.10 -7.01 13.15
N ALA A 132 -22.34 -7.99 12.28
CA ALA A 132 -23.68 -8.28 11.77
C ALA A 132 -24.50 -9.04 12.82
N GLY A 133 -23.87 -10.01 13.50
CA GLY A 133 -24.52 -10.77 14.55
C GLY A 133 -23.67 -11.96 15.01
N THR A 134 -24.19 -12.66 16.01
CA THR A 134 -23.52 -13.80 16.66
C THR A 134 -24.48 -14.99 16.70
N PHE A 135 -23.97 -16.20 16.48
CA PHE A 135 -24.74 -17.46 16.50
C PHE A 135 -23.92 -18.60 17.12
N ASP A 136 -24.60 -19.66 17.56
CA ASP A 136 -23.94 -20.89 18.01
C ASP A 136 -23.47 -21.69 16.78
N ALA A 137 -22.15 -21.85 16.64
CA ALA A 137 -21.56 -22.52 15.48
C ALA A 137 -21.97 -24.00 15.35
N ALA A 138 -22.28 -24.67 16.47
CA ALA A 138 -22.73 -26.06 16.46
C ALA A 138 -24.19 -26.19 15.99
N ALA A 139 -25.01 -25.16 16.18
CA ALA A 139 -26.42 -25.13 15.78
C ALA A 139 -26.66 -24.46 14.41
N GLY A 140 -25.75 -23.61 13.94
CA GLY A 140 -25.98 -22.74 12.79
C GLY A 140 -26.90 -21.57 13.13
N GLY A 141 -27.48 -20.90 12.14
CA GLY A 141 -28.39 -19.79 12.39
C GLY A 141 -28.63 -18.87 11.21
N VAL A 142 -29.56 -17.93 11.39
CA VAL A 142 -29.85 -16.86 10.43
C VAL A 142 -29.37 -15.54 11.02
N ILE A 143 -28.47 -14.86 10.33
CA ILE A 143 -27.93 -13.55 10.72
C ILE A 143 -28.45 -12.50 9.74
N GLY A 144 -29.18 -11.50 10.26
CA GLY A 144 -29.53 -10.30 9.50
C GLY A 144 -28.43 -9.25 9.62
N ALA A 145 -28.18 -8.51 8.54
CA ALA A 145 -27.26 -7.38 8.48
C ALA A 145 -27.89 -6.23 7.69
N SER A 146 -27.27 -5.05 7.71
CA SER A 146 -27.70 -3.94 6.85
C SER A 146 -27.60 -4.35 5.38
N ASN A 147 -28.71 -4.34 4.63
CA ASN A 147 -28.80 -4.77 3.23
C ASN A 147 -28.47 -6.25 2.96
N ALA A 148 -28.38 -7.11 3.98
CA ALA A 148 -28.08 -8.53 3.77
C ALA A 148 -28.66 -9.48 4.83
N GLN A 149 -28.75 -10.77 4.51
CA GLN A 149 -29.04 -11.86 5.42
C GLN A 149 -28.17 -13.07 5.06
N PHE A 150 -27.71 -13.82 6.07
CA PHE A 150 -26.87 -15.00 5.92
C PHE A 150 -27.48 -16.18 6.67
N ILE A 151 -27.44 -17.36 6.08
CA ILE A 151 -27.98 -18.60 6.66
C ILE A 151 -26.84 -19.62 6.78
N PHE A 152 -26.58 -20.04 8.02
CA PHE A 152 -25.57 -21.01 8.37
C PHE A 152 -26.21 -22.34 8.76
N VAL A 153 -25.67 -23.46 8.27
CA VAL A 153 -26.08 -24.80 8.74
C VAL A 153 -25.24 -25.27 9.93
N PRO A 154 -25.70 -26.24 10.73
CA PRO A 154 -24.96 -26.76 11.89
C PRO A 154 -23.54 -27.23 11.57
N ASN A 155 -22.58 -26.91 12.44
CA ASN A 155 -21.19 -27.42 12.42
C ASN A 155 -20.33 -27.05 11.18
N GLN A 156 -20.72 -26.04 10.40
CA GLN A 156 -19.98 -25.64 9.20
C GLN A 156 -18.86 -24.60 9.45
N VAL A 157 -18.67 -24.15 10.69
CA VAL A 157 -17.63 -23.18 11.07
C VAL A 157 -16.49 -23.93 11.74
N LEU A 158 -15.27 -23.70 11.28
CA LEU A 158 -14.05 -24.34 11.75
C LEU A 158 -13.12 -23.32 12.43
N ASP A 159 -12.30 -23.83 13.36
CA ASP A 159 -11.16 -23.10 13.91
C ASP A 159 -9.93 -23.16 12.98
N ALA A 160 -8.89 -22.39 13.29
CA ALA A 160 -7.65 -22.36 12.52
C ALA A 160 -6.91 -23.72 12.40
N SER A 161 -7.27 -24.71 13.21
CA SER A 161 -6.74 -26.09 13.15
C SER A 161 -7.64 -27.04 12.34
N ASN A 162 -8.64 -26.50 11.64
CA ASN A 162 -9.66 -27.22 10.87
C ASN A 162 -10.58 -28.13 11.71
N ASN A 163 -10.74 -27.84 13.01
CA ASN A 163 -11.71 -28.56 13.84
C ASN A 163 -13.04 -27.78 13.89
N PRO A 164 -14.20 -28.47 13.95
CA PRO A 164 -15.48 -27.80 14.13
C PRO A 164 -15.50 -26.93 15.39
N TYR A 165 -15.77 -25.64 15.21
CA TYR A 165 -15.88 -24.69 16.31
C TYR A 165 -17.20 -24.92 17.07
N LYS A 166 -17.13 -24.92 18.40
CA LYS A 166 -18.27 -25.22 19.29
C LYS A 166 -18.71 -24.03 20.15
N GLY A 167 -18.04 -22.89 20.03
CA GLY A 167 -18.41 -21.65 20.71
C GLY A 167 -19.38 -20.80 19.89
N LYS A 168 -19.58 -19.55 20.32
CA LYS A 168 -20.34 -18.59 19.50
C LYS A 168 -19.45 -17.98 18.43
N ALA A 169 -19.93 -18.02 17.20
CA ALA A 169 -19.29 -17.36 16.08
C ALA A 169 -19.94 -16.00 15.83
N THR A 170 -19.13 -14.98 15.62
CA THR A 170 -19.53 -13.62 15.29
C THR A 170 -19.22 -13.36 13.82
N LEU A 171 -20.25 -13.00 13.05
CA LEU A 171 -20.10 -12.53 11.67
C LEU A 171 -19.81 -11.03 11.67
N THR A 172 -18.69 -10.65 11.08
CA THR A 172 -18.39 -9.26 10.73
C THR A 172 -18.69 -9.06 9.25
N TYR A 173 -19.37 -7.96 8.94
CA TYR A 173 -19.87 -7.67 7.59
C TYR A 173 -19.72 -6.19 7.25
N ALA A 174 -19.36 -5.92 6.00
CA ALA A 174 -19.54 -4.60 5.39
C ALA A 174 -20.18 -4.72 4.01
N PHE A 175 -21.24 -3.94 3.77
CA PHE A 175 -21.77 -3.73 2.43
C PHE A 175 -20.99 -2.64 1.73
N ILE A 176 -20.50 -2.93 0.53
CA ILE A 176 -19.80 -1.98 -0.33
C ILE A 176 -20.75 -1.67 -1.49
N ASN A 177 -21.42 -0.52 -1.37
CA ASN A 177 -22.37 -0.03 -2.37
C ASN A 177 -21.60 0.60 -3.56
N PRO A 178 -21.76 0.10 -4.80
CA PRO A 178 -21.11 0.65 -6.00
C PRO A 178 -21.52 2.08 -6.37
N GLU A 179 -22.59 2.61 -5.77
CA GLU A 179 -23.05 3.98 -6.00
C GLU A 179 -22.38 5.04 -5.09
N ARG A 180 -21.51 4.62 -4.17
CA ARG A 180 -20.85 5.57 -3.26
C ARG A 180 -19.82 6.41 -4.02
N ASN A 181 -19.70 7.68 -3.62
CA ASN A 181 -18.69 8.59 -4.19
C ASN A 181 -17.25 8.11 -3.96
N ASP A 182 -17.02 7.40 -2.86
CA ASP A 182 -15.74 6.82 -2.45
C ASP A 182 -15.58 5.34 -2.85
N PHE A 183 -16.45 4.81 -3.72
CA PHE A 183 -16.43 3.38 -4.10
C PHE A 183 -15.05 2.93 -4.59
N ALA A 184 -14.38 3.76 -5.39
CA ALA A 184 -13.03 3.54 -5.88
C ALA A 184 -11.97 3.39 -4.78
N ASP A 185 -12.21 4.01 -3.61
CA ASP A 185 -11.29 4.06 -2.47
C ASP A 185 -11.66 3.06 -1.37
N ILE A 186 -12.84 2.41 -1.40
CA ILE A 186 -13.19 1.30 -0.49
C ILE A 186 -13.15 -0.10 -1.10
N MET A 187 -13.36 -0.26 -2.42
CA MET A 187 -13.41 -1.58 -3.06
C MET A 187 -12.02 -2.26 -3.11
N PRO A 188 -11.88 -3.57 -2.94
CA PRO A 188 -10.60 -4.24 -3.15
C PRO A 188 -10.28 -4.38 -4.65
N GLY A 189 -9.01 -4.28 -4.98
CA GLY A 189 -8.51 -4.45 -6.35
C GLY A 189 -8.84 -3.25 -7.26
N ASP A 190 -9.13 -3.55 -8.53
CA ASP A 190 -9.44 -2.57 -9.58
C ASP A 190 -10.55 -3.04 -10.55
N LEU A 191 -11.44 -3.92 -10.07
CA LEU A 191 -12.54 -4.55 -10.83
C LEU A 191 -12.10 -5.33 -12.08
N ARG A 192 -10.82 -5.68 -12.20
CA ARG A 192 -10.38 -6.70 -13.16
C ARG A 192 -10.57 -8.09 -12.59
N ALA A 193 -10.99 -9.01 -13.45
CA ALA A 193 -11.32 -10.36 -13.05
C ALA A 193 -10.86 -11.41 -14.05
N VAL A 194 -10.73 -12.63 -13.55
CA VAL A 194 -10.53 -13.84 -14.36
C VAL A 194 -11.81 -14.66 -14.29
N ASN A 195 -12.44 -14.85 -15.44
CA ASN A 195 -13.67 -15.63 -15.51
C ASN A 195 -13.40 -17.15 -15.49
N ASP A 196 -14.46 -17.96 -15.47
CA ASP A 196 -14.39 -19.43 -15.47
C ASP A 196 -13.74 -20.06 -16.71
N LYS A 197 -13.51 -19.26 -17.77
CA LYS A 197 -12.79 -19.63 -19.00
C LYS A 197 -11.34 -19.17 -19.01
N ASN A 198 -10.85 -18.63 -17.89
CA ASN A 198 -9.51 -18.05 -17.77
C ASN A 198 -9.28 -16.84 -18.71
N GLU A 199 -10.34 -16.04 -18.95
CA GLU A 199 -10.27 -14.80 -19.73
C GLU A 199 -10.24 -13.59 -18.78
N LEU A 200 -9.41 -12.57 -19.11
CA LEU A 200 -9.38 -11.31 -18.39
C LEU A 200 -10.56 -10.42 -18.80
N VAL A 201 -11.40 -10.07 -17.83
CA VAL A 201 -12.58 -9.21 -18.02
C VAL A 201 -12.55 -8.05 -17.03
N ALA A 202 -13.44 -7.08 -17.22
CA ALA A 202 -13.76 -6.10 -16.19
C ALA A 202 -15.20 -6.27 -15.69
N LEU A 203 -15.42 -5.81 -14.47
CA LEU A 203 -16.66 -6.01 -13.75
C LEU A 203 -17.46 -4.72 -13.56
N GLN A 204 -18.78 -4.85 -13.66
CA GLN A 204 -19.75 -3.87 -13.21
C GLN A 204 -20.44 -4.42 -11.97
N SER A 205 -20.26 -3.73 -10.84
CA SER A 205 -20.83 -4.18 -9.56
C SER A 205 -22.28 -3.80 -9.36
N PHE A 206 -23.04 -4.75 -8.82
CA PHE A 206 -24.41 -4.57 -8.31
C PHE A 206 -24.48 -4.70 -6.78
N GLY A 207 -23.33 -4.81 -6.11
CA GLY A 207 -23.22 -4.94 -4.67
C GLY A 207 -22.07 -5.87 -4.30
N MET A 208 -21.25 -5.42 -3.36
CA MET A 208 -20.11 -6.15 -2.86
C MET A 208 -20.21 -6.30 -1.33
N MET A 209 -19.60 -7.35 -0.80
CA MET A 209 -19.58 -7.64 0.63
C MET A 209 -18.18 -8.06 1.10
N ALA A 210 -17.79 -7.56 2.26
CA ALA A 210 -16.64 -8.07 3.02
C ALA A 210 -17.15 -8.91 4.19
N LEU A 211 -16.58 -10.11 4.37
CA LEU A 211 -17.03 -11.10 5.36
C LEU A 211 -15.85 -11.63 6.16
N GLU A 212 -16.00 -11.70 7.48
CA GLU A 212 -15.07 -12.39 8.40
C GLU A 212 -15.85 -13.09 9.52
N LEU A 213 -15.31 -14.20 10.05
CA LEU A 213 -15.84 -14.87 11.24
C LEU A 213 -14.84 -14.83 12.39
N GLN A 214 -15.36 -14.61 13.59
CA GLN A 214 -14.56 -14.56 14.81
C GLN A 214 -15.21 -15.34 15.95
N GLY A 215 -14.41 -16.05 16.74
CA GLY A 215 -14.83 -16.73 17.97
C GLY A 215 -14.94 -15.80 19.18
N ASP A 216 -15.46 -16.33 20.28
CA ASP A 216 -15.70 -15.59 21.53
C ASP A 216 -14.44 -14.91 22.13
N ASN A 217 -13.23 -15.45 21.90
CA ASN A 217 -11.97 -14.88 22.40
C ASN A 217 -11.19 -14.14 21.31
N GLY A 218 -11.83 -13.84 20.19
CA GLY A 218 -11.19 -13.17 19.06
C GLY A 218 -10.50 -14.11 18.07
N GLU A 219 -10.68 -15.43 18.21
CA GLU A 219 -10.10 -16.42 17.32
C GLU A 219 -10.61 -16.22 15.88
N LYS A 220 -9.72 -16.30 14.89
CA LYS A 220 -10.15 -16.34 13.49
C LYS A 220 -10.80 -17.68 13.20
N LEU A 221 -11.97 -17.64 12.56
CA LEU A 221 -12.75 -18.81 12.15
C LEU A 221 -12.98 -18.79 10.65
N HIS A 222 -13.18 -19.95 10.04
CA HIS A 222 -13.48 -20.08 8.62
C HIS A 222 -14.60 -21.08 8.35
N LEU A 223 -15.13 -21.09 7.13
CA LEU A 223 -16.12 -22.07 6.71
C LEU A 223 -15.46 -23.40 6.35
N ASP A 224 -16.21 -24.50 6.49
CA ASP A 224 -15.72 -25.86 6.21
C ASP A 224 -15.43 -26.18 4.72
N GLY A 225 -15.72 -25.23 3.82
CA GLY A 225 -15.52 -25.37 2.37
C GLY A 225 -16.42 -26.39 1.68
N THR A 226 -17.27 -27.10 2.42
CA THR A 226 -18.13 -28.19 1.94
C THR A 226 -19.59 -27.77 1.92
N ASN A 227 -20.05 -27.18 3.02
CA ASN A 227 -21.39 -26.64 3.16
C ASN A 227 -21.42 -25.17 2.70
N ASN A 228 -22.55 -24.79 2.12
CA ASN A 228 -22.76 -23.44 1.60
C ASN A 228 -23.41 -22.54 2.66
N VAL A 229 -22.91 -21.32 2.81
CA VAL A 229 -23.67 -20.22 3.41
C VAL A 229 -24.55 -19.61 2.34
N THR A 230 -25.87 -19.63 2.55
CA THR A 230 -26.81 -18.88 1.69
C THR A 230 -26.83 -17.42 2.12
N PHE A 231 -26.72 -16.51 1.17
CA PHE A 231 -26.90 -15.08 1.41
C PHE A 231 -28.07 -14.51 0.61
N ARG A 232 -28.69 -13.46 1.13
CA ARG A 232 -29.62 -12.58 0.41
C ARG A 232 -29.13 -11.15 0.58
N MET A 233 -28.78 -10.48 -0.51
CA MET A 233 -28.24 -9.11 -0.49
C MET A 233 -29.14 -8.18 -1.31
N GLU A 234 -29.48 -7.02 -0.75
CA GLU A 234 -30.29 -6.01 -1.43
C GLU A 234 -29.50 -5.32 -2.54
N ILE A 235 -30.13 -5.19 -3.71
CA ILE A 235 -29.55 -4.48 -4.85
C ILE A 235 -29.78 -2.97 -4.63
N PRO A 236 -28.76 -2.12 -4.79
CA PRO A 236 -28.91 -0.66 -4.70
C PRO A 236 -30.03 -0.17 -5.62
N ALA A 237 -30.83 0.78 -5.13
CA ALA A 237 -32.13 1.10 -5.69
C ALA A 237 -32.08 1.47 -7.19
N THR A 238 -31.08 2.24 -7.60
CA THR A 238 -30.94 2.69 -9.00
C THR A 238 -30.51 1.56 -9.95
N LEU A 239 -29.88 0.51 -9.42
CA LEU A 239 -29.37 -0.61 -10.20
C LEU A 239 -30.41 -1.72 -10.38
N ARG A 240 -31.50 -1.73 -9.61
CA ARG A 240 -32.53 -2.79 -9.64
C ARG A 240 -33.15 -2.99 -11.01
N GLN A 241 -33.32 -1.93 -11.80
CA GLN A 241 -33.97 -2.05 -13.11
C GLN A 241 -33.07 -2.76 -14.13
N THR A 242 -31.76 -2.51 -14.08
CA THR A 242 -30.77 -3.06 -15.01
C THR A 242 -30.10 -4.33 -14.50
N ALA A 243 -30.30 -4.67 -13.22
CA ALA A 243 -29.81 -5.88 -12.57
C ALA A 243 -30.27 -7.17 -13.30
N PRO A 244 -29.34 -7.97 -13.84
CA PRO A 244 -29.64 -9.27 -14.48
C PRO A 244 -30.41 -10.23 -13.58
N ALA A 245 -31.16 -11.16 -14.19
CA ALA A 245 -31.90 -12.20 -13.47
C ALA A 245 -30.95 -13.18 -12.75
N THR A 246 -29.94 -13.68 -13.46
CA THR A 246 -28.82 -14.45 -12.91
C THR A 246 -27.55 -13.62 -13.03
N ILE A 247 -26.73 -13.58 -11.98
CA ILE A 247 -25.47 -12.84 -11.96
C ILE A 247 -24.32 -13.72 -11.46
N PRO A 248 -23.15 -13.71 -12.12
CA PRO A 248 -21.97 -14.39 -11.60
C PRO A 248 -21.54 -13.80 -10.25
N LEU A 249 -21.03 -14.67 -9.39
CA LEU A 249 -20.38 -14.27 -8.15
C LEU A 249 -18.87 -14.28 -8.33
N TRP A 250 -18.21 -13.32 -7.69
CA TRP A 250 -16.77 -13.13 -7.79
C TRP A 250 -16.20 -12.99 -6.40
N HIS A 251 -15.18 -13.80 -6.07
CA HIS A 251 -14.41 -13.61 -4.86
C HIS A 251 -13.10 -12.88 -5.18
N PHE A 252 -12.58 -12.07 -4.27
CA PHE A 252 -11.32 -11.37 -4.48
C PHE A 252 -10.13 -12.22 -4.02
N ASN A 253 -9.24 -12.56 -4.94
CA ASN A 253 -8.02 -13.29 -4.62
C ASN A 253 -6.92 -12.31 -4.23
N GLU A 254 -6.67 -12.16 -2.92
CA GLU A 254 -5.69 -11.21 -2.38
C GLU A 254 -4.25 -11.47 -2.84
N SER A 255 -3.93 -12.70 -3.28
CA SER A 255 -2.59 -13.07 -3.74
C SER A 255 -2.31 -12.63 -5.18
N THR A 256 -3.32 -12.70 -6.05
CA THR A 256 -3.21 -12.26 -7.44
C THR A 256 -3.63 -10.80 -7.63
N GLY A 257 -4.40 -10.27 -6.68
CA GLY A 257 -5.02 -8.95 -6.76
C GLY A 257 -6.18 -8.87 -7.76
N LEU A 258 -6.74 -10.02 -8.18
CA LEU A 258 -7.81 -10.09 -9.16
C LEU A 258 -9.05 -10.78 -8.59
N TRP A 259 -10.21 -10.39 -9.11
CA TRP A 259 -11.46 -11.09 -8.86
C TRP A 259 -11.49 -12.43 -9.61
N GLN A 260 -12.01 -13.48 -8.99
CA GLN A 260 -12.15 -14.81 -9.58
C GLN A 260 -13.60 -15.25 -9.55
N GLN A 261 -14.11 -15.71 -10.70
CA GLN A 261 -15.51 -16.14 -10.80
C GLN A 261 -15.72 -17.44 -10.02
N GLU A 262 -16.71 -17.47 -9.15
CA GLU A 262 -17.09 -18.67 -8.39
C GLU A 262 -18.58 -18.65 -8.05
N GLY A 263 -19.37 -19.45 -8.78
CA GLY A 263 -20.81 -19.55 -8.55
C GLY A 263 -21.63 -18.40 -9.16
N SER A 264 -22.91 -18.33 -8.76
CA SER A 264 -23.88 -17.35 -9.25
C SER A 264 -24.95 -17.05 -8.20
N ALA A 265 -25.67 -15.95 -8.38
CA ALA A 265 -26.83 -15.58 -7.60
C ALA A 265 -28.04 -15.28 -8.50
N GLU A 266 -29.23 -15.52 -7.97
CA GLU A 266 -30.51 -15.28 -8.63
C GLU A 266 -31.20 -14.05 -8.04
N LYS A 267 -31.77 -13.22 -8.91
CA LYS A 267 -32.52 -12.04 -8.53
C LYS A 267 -33.91 -12.46 -8.03
N MET A 268 -34.16 -12.28 -6.74
CA MET A 268 -35.45 -12.53 -6.10
C MET A 268 -36.04 -11.22 -5.57
N GLY A 269 -36.92 -10.61 -6.36
CA GLY A 269 -37.46 -9.27 -6.09
C GLY A 269 -36.36 -8.20 -6.20
N ASN A 270 -36.09 -7.52 -5.08
CA ASN A 270 -35.08 -6.45 -4.99
C ASN A 270 -33.71 -6.94 -4.50
N SER A 271 -33.48 -8.25 -4.42
CA SER A 271 -32.27 -8.83 -3.85
C SER A 271 -31.66 -9.88 -4.76
N TYR A 272 -30.34 -10.05 -4.66
CA TYR A 272 -29.66 -11.25 -5.14
C TYR A 272 -29.61 -12.30 -4.02
N VAL A 273 -29.88 -13.55 -4.36
CA VAL A 273 -29.81 -14.71 -3.47
C VAL A 273 -28.84 -15.72 -4.07
N GLY A 274 -27.80 -16.06 -3.33
CA GLY A 274 -26.74 -16.96 -3.77
C GLY A 274 -26.10 -17.71 -2.62
N THR A 275 -25.04 -18.44 -2.89
CA THR A 275 -24.30 -19.23 -1.89
C THR A 275 -22.80 -19.04 -1.99
N VAL A 276 -22.11 -19.05 -0.86
CA VAL A 276 -20.64 -18.98 -0.78
C VAL A 276 -20.08 -20.12 0.08
N LYS A 277 -18.86 -20.56 -0.21
CA LYS A 277 -18.15 -21.65 0.50
C LYS A 277 -17.01 -21.19 1.39
N HIS A 278 -16.57 -19.96 1.20
CA HIS A 278 -15.51 -19.31 1.99
C HIS A 278 -15.85 -17.84 2.16
N PHE A 279 -15.24 -17.22 3.16
CA PHE A 279 -15.40 -15.80 3.43
C PHE A 279 -14.17 -15.03 2.98
N SER A 280 -14.44 -14.00 2.21
CA SER A 280 -13.51 -13.09 1.58
C SER A 280 -14.31 -11.85 1.17
N PHE A 281 -13.75 -11.03 0.28
CA PHE A 281 -14.58 -10.08 -0.45
C PHE A 281 -15.32 -10.80 -1.56
N TRP A 282 -16.64 -10.60 -1.62
CA TRP A 282 -17.51 -11.17 -2.64
C TRP A 282 -18.27 -10.08 -3.38
N ASN A 283 -18.52 -10.29 -4.66
CA ASN A 283 -19.17 -9.30 -5.52
C ASN A 283 -20.21 -9.96 -6.44
N CYS A 284 -21.35 -9.29 -6.64
CA CYS A 284 -22.40 -9.68 -7.57
C CYS A 284 -22.27 -8.83 -8.85
N ASP A 285 -21.56 -9.32 -9.86
CA ASP A 285 -21.13 -8.48 -10.98
C ASP A 285 -21.45 -9.04 -12.35
N ALA A 286 -21.85 -8.12 -13.23
CA ALA A 286 -21.87 -8.38 -14.67
C ALA A 286 -20.49 -8.09 -15.26
N GLN A 287 -19.97 -9.02 -16.06
CA GLN A 287 -18.72 -8.81 -16.80
C GLN A 287 -18.96 -8.14 -18.16
N PHE A 288 -17.94 -7.46 -18.67
CA PHE A 288 -17.92 -6.90 -20.02
C PHE A 288 -16.52 -6.99 -20.66
N PRO A 289 -16.42 -7.03 -22.01
CA PRO A 289 -15.14 -7.14 -22.70
C PRO A 289 -14.34 -5.84 -22.61
N VAL A 290 -13.01 -5.97 -22.66
CA VAL A 290 -12.09 -4.85 -22.44
C VAL A 290 -10.90 -4.87 -23.41
N VAL A 291 -10.27 -3.70 -23.58
CA VAL A 291 -8.99 -3.51 -24.26
C VAL A 291 -8.01 -2.78 -23.36
N ASN A 292 -6.70 -2.92 -23.59
CA ASN A 292 -5.71 -2.14 -22.84
C ASN A 292 -5.80 -0.66 -23.21
N PHE A 293 -5.62 0.20 -22.22
CA PHE A 293 -5.70 1.64 -22.36
C PHE A 293 -4.56 2.32 -21.65
N LYS A 294 -4.02 3.38 -22.26
CA LYS A 294 -3.16 4.35 -21.57
C LYS A 294 -3.43 5.77 -22.03
N ALA A 295 -3.21 6.73 -21.13
CA ALA A 295 -3.32 8.16 -21.39
C ALA A 295 -2.36 8.94 -20.48
N THR A 296 -1.98 10.14 -20.91
CA THR A 296 -1.20 11.08 -20.10
C THR A 296 -2.00 12.35 -19.86
N PHE A 297 -1.99 12.86 -18.64
CA PHE A 297 -2.68 14.10 -18.25
C PHE A 297 -1.66 15.14 -17.81
N LYS A 298 -1.82 16.34 -18.35
CA LYS A 298 -0.95 17.49 -18.08
C LYS A 298 -1.76 18.76 -17.89
N ASP A 299 -1.20 19.74 -17.19
CA ASP A 299 -1.77 21.08 -17.17
C ASP A 299 -1.49 21.86 -18.47
N ASP A 300 -2.02 23.08 -18.54
CA ASP A 300 -1.80 24.04 -19.64
C ASP A 300 -0.34 24.53 -19.77
N LYS A 301 0.49 24.29 -18.76
CA LYS A 301 1.95 24.57 -18.74
C LYS A 301 2.78 23.31 -19.04
N ASN A 302 2.15 22.22 -19.49
CA ASN A 302 2.78 20.94 -19.83
C ASN A 302 3.43 20.22 -18.62
N ASN A 303 3.06 20.58 -17.39
CA ASN A 303 3.43 19.85 -16.19
C ASN A 303 2.59 18.56 -16.08
N PRO A 304 3.19 17.42 -15.69
CA PRO A 304 2.43 16.20 -15.44
C PRO A 304 1.47 16.38 -14.25
N LEU A 305 0.23 15.93 -14.41
CA LEU A 305 -0.72 15.84 -13.30
C LEU A 305 -0.53 14.50 -12.59
N ALA A 306 0.45 14.45 -11.68
CA ALA A 306 0.75 13.26 -10.90
C ALA A 306 -0.30 12.99 -9.81
N ASN A 307 -0.44 11.72 -9.37
CA ASN A 307 -1.26 11.29 -8.24
C ASN A 307 -2.73 11.74 -8.35
N THR A 308 -3.24 11.81 -9.58
CA THR A 308 -4.52 12.41 -9.94
C THR A 308 -5.53 11.32 -10.27
N ALA A 309 -6.73 11.42 -9.69
CA ALA A 309 -7.80 10.47 -9.92
C ALA A 309 -8.38 10.63 -11.33
N VAL A 310 -8.38 9.54 -12.08
CA VAL A 310 -9.00 9.41 -13.40
C VAL A 310 -10.20 8.48 -13.26
N GLN A 311 -11.37 8.93 -13.70
CA GLN A 311 -12.58 8.12 -13.76
C GLN A 311 -13.05 7.99 -15.22
N ILE A 312 -13.36 6.76 -15.61
CA ILE A 312 -13.97 6.44 -16.91
C ILE A 312 -15.40 5.97 -16.66
N THR A 313 -16.35 6.64 -17.29
CA THR A 313 -17.79 6.39 -17.13
C THR A 313 -18.39 5.84 -18.41
N ARG A 314 -19.12 4.71 -18.32
CA ARG A 314 -19.88 4.10 -19.42
C ARG A 314 -21.25 4.76 -19.59
N SER A 315 -21.92 4.47 -20.70
CA SER A 315 -23.27 5.00 -20.98
C SER A 315 -24.34 4.57 -19.98
N ASN A 316 -24.12 3.45 -19.28
CA ASN A 316 -24.97 2.94 -18.21
C ASN A 316 -24.59 3.46 -16.81
N ASN A 317 -23.74 4.51 -16.74
CA ASN A 317 -23.22 5.12 -15.52
C ASN A 317 -22.32 4.23 -14.64
N SER A 318 -21.93 3.04 -15.11
CA SER A 318 -20.88 2.28 -14.44
C SER A 318 -19.51 2.92 -14.65
N ASN A 319 -18.68 2.88 -13.61
CA ASN A 319 -17.41 3.59 -13.54
C ASN A 319 -16.25 2.63 -13.36
N THR A 320 -15.10 2.99 -13.93
CA THR A 320 -13.78 2.44 -13.57
C THR A 320 -12.84 3.60 -13.23
N TYR A 321 -11.78 3.29 -12.49
CA TYR A 321 -10.95 4.29 -11.83
C TYR A 321 -9.47 3.94 -11.95
N GLY A 322 -8.62 4.96 -11.90
CA GLY A 322 -7.17 4.80 -11.81
C GLY A 322 -6.53 6.09 -11.35
N TYR A 323 -5.27 6.02 -10.93
CA TYR A 323 -4.47 7.17 -10.57
C TYR A 323 -3.32 7.33 -11.55
N THR A 324 -2.98 8.57 -11.87
CA THR A 324 -1.78 8.87 -12.66
C THR A 324 -0.50 8.65 -11.85
N ASP A 325 0.54 8.16 -12.51
CA ASP A 325 1.91 8.06 -12.00
C ASP A 325 2.58 9.44 -11.92
N ALA A 326 3.85 9.47 -11.50
CA ALA A 326 4.65 10.70 -11.43
C ALA A 326 4.85 11.43 -12.77
N ALA A 327 4.64 10.77 -13.92
CA ALA A 327 4.69 11.35 -15.25
C ALA A 327 3.31 11.80 -15.77
N GLY A 328 2.26 11.70 -14.94
CA GLY A 328 0.88 12.00 -15.32
C GLY A 328 0.25 10.90 -16.18
N GLU A 329 0.86 9.72 -16.29
CA GLU A 329 0.36 8.61 -17.09
C GLU A 329 -0.53 7.68 -16.25
N VAL A 330 -1.63 7.21 -16.83
CA VAL A 330 -2.47 6.15 -16.28
C VAL A 330 -2.57 5.01 -17.29
N SER A 331 -2.59 3.77 -16.80
CA SER A 331 -2.71 2.56 -17.61
C SER A 331 -3.70 1.59 -16.97
N GLY A 332 -4.50 0.90 -17.79
CA GLY A 332 -5.56 0.03 -17.30
C GLY A 332 -6.32 -0.66 -18.41
N LEU A 333 -7.54 -1.08 -18.09
CA LEU A 333 -8.49 -1.68 -19.04
C LEU A 333 -9.68 -0.73 -19.22
N VAL A 334 -10.17 -0.63 -20.45
CA VAL A 334 -11.40 0.13 -20.79
C VAL A 334 -12.36 -0.77 -21.57
N PRO A 335 -13.68 -0.47 -21.54
CA PRO A 335 -14.67 -1.24 -22.29
C PRO A 335 -14.36 -1.28 -23.78
N ALA A 336 -14.40 -2.47 -24.36
CA ALA A 336 -14.21 -2.66 -25.80
C ALA A 336 -15.47 -2.20 -26.57
N ASN A 337 -15.27 -1.52 -27.70
CA ASN A 337 -16.32 -1.10 -28.64
C ASN A 337 -17.38 -0.14 -28.06
N GLU A 338 -17.07 0.57 -26.98
CA GLU A 338 -17.98 1.55 -26.36
C GLU A 338 -17.35 2.95 -26.32
N GLN A 339 -18.17 3.99 -26.56
CA GLN A 339 -17.78 5.36 -26.23
C GLN A 339 -17.92 5.56 -24.72
N VAL A 340 -16.90 6.14 -24.10
CA VAL A 340 -16.84 6.42 -22.67
C VAL A 340 -16.61 7.90 -22.41
N THR A 341 -16.84 8.34 -21.17
CA THR A 341 -16.46 9.68 -20.70
C THR A 341 -15.29 9.55 -19.74
N ILE A 342 -14.16 10.18 -20.08
CA ILE A 342 -12.98 10.32 -19.23
C ILE A 342 -13.15 11.59 -18.41
N SER A 343 -12.96 11.51 -17.10
CA SER A 343 -13.03 12.64 -16.19
C SER A 343 -11.85 12.67 -15.22
N ILE A 344 -11.39 13.88 -14.89
CA ILE A 344 -10.41 14.11 -13.82
C ILE A 344 -11.12 14.77 -12.65
N LYS A 345 -10.88 14.26 -11.46
CA LYS A 345 -11.34 14.86 -10.21
C LYS A 345 -10.19 15.51 -9.46
N ASP A 346 -10.46 16.64 -8.83
CA ASP A 346 -9.55 17.21 -7.85
C ASP A 346 -9.55 16.40 -6.54
N LYS A 347 -8.77 16.85 -5.54
CA LYS A 347 -8.67 16.17 -4.23
C LYS A 347 -9.95 16.29 -3.37
N CYS A 348 -10.91 17.13 -3.75
CA CYS A 348 -12.21 17.24 -3.11
C CYS A 348 -13.30 16.43 -3.83
N GLY A 349 -12.98 15.79 -4.96
CA GLY A 349 -13.92 14.99 -5.74
C GLY A 349 -14.68 15.78 -6.80
N GLU A 350 -14.37 17.06 -7.00
CA GLU A 350 -14.97 17.89 -8.06
C GLU A 350 -14.38 17.52 -9.42
N VAL A 351 -15.24 17.41 -10.44
CA VAL A 351 -14.82 17.11 -11.81
C VAL A 351 -14.29 18.37 -12.48
N ILE A 352 -12.97 18.46 -12.64
CA ILE A 352 -12.28 19.62 -13.26
C ILE A 352 -12.02 19.43 -14.78
N PHE A 353 -12.22 18.22 -15.28
CA PHE A 353 -12.11 17.90 -16.70
C PHE A 353 -13.04 16.76 -17.06
N SER A 354 -13.68 16.84 -18.24
CA SER A 354 -14.51 15.76 -18.77
C SER A 354 -14.48 15.75 -20.30
N LYS A 355 -14.27 14.58 -20.90
CA LYS A 355 -14.21 14.41 -22.35
C LYS A 355 -14.68 13.03 -22.79
N LYS A 356 -15.51 12.98 -23.84
CA LYS A 356 -15.88 11.72 -24.50
C LYS A 356 -14.71 11.16 -25.32
N ALA A 357 -14.50 9.86 -25.27
CA ALA A 357 -13.43 9.14 -25.96
C ALA A 357 -13.87 7.72 -26.38
N GLY A 358 -13.09 7.09 -27.26
CA GLY A 358 -13.47 5.83 -27.90
C GLY A 358 -14.53 6.01 -29.00
N PRO A 359 -15.13 4.91 -29.50
CA PRO A 359 -14.91 3.52 -29.10
C PRO A 359 -13.56 2.95 -29.56
N TRP A 360 -13.01 2.00 -28.79
CA TRP A 360 -11.79 1.27 -29.15
C TRP A 360 -12.07 -0.22 -29.32
N SER A 361 -11.64 -0.79 -30.44
CA SER A 361 -11.78 -2.22 -30.73
C SER A 361 -10.51 -3.04 -30.48
N THR A 362 -9.38 -2.36 -30.24
CA THR A 362 -8.06 -2.92 -29.91
C THR A 362 -7.39 -2.07 -28.84
N ASP A 363 -6.25 -2.53 -28.30
CA ASP A 363 -5.42 -1.77 -27.36
C ASP A 363 -5.14 -0.34 -27.85
N ALA A 364 -5.28 0.64 -26.96
CA ALA A 364 -5.28 2.05 -27.30
C ALA A 364 -4.34 2.88 -26.42
N ASN A 365 -3.60 3.78 -27.07
CA ASN A 365 -2.97 4.92 -26.42
C ASN A 365 -3.75 6.18 -26.79
N ALA A 366 -4.48 6.76 -25.83
CA ALA A 366 -5.29 7.96 -26.05
C ALA A 366 -4.46 9.25 -26.14
N GLY A 367 -3.14 9.16 -25.95
CA GLY A 367 -2.22 10.29 -26.05
C GLY A 367 -2.28 11.19 -24.81
N THR A 368 -1.98 12.47 -25.02
CA THR A 368 -1.93 13.47 -23.94
C THR A 368 -3.16 14.37 -23.93
N PHE A 369 -3.77 14.53 -22.77
CA PHE A 369 -4.81 15.50 -22.49
C PHE A 369 -4.22 16.67 -21.70
N ASN A 370 -4.35 17.88 -22.24
CA ASN A 370 -3.96 19.12 -21.54
C ASN A 370 -5.20 19.72 -20.87
N ILE A 371 -5.07 20.09 -19.61
CA ILE A 371 -6.17 20.56 -18.75
C ILE A 371 -5.83 21.95 -18.23
N THR A 372 -6.71 22.91 -18.46
CA THR A 372 -6.66 24.20 -17.79
C THR A 372 -7.27 24.04 -16.40
N ILE A 373 -6.47 24.28 -15.36
CA ILE A 373 -6.88 24.10 -13.97
C ILE A 373 -6.95 25.46 -13.29
N ASP A 374 -8.07 25.73 -12.61
CA ASP A 374 -8.24 26.92 -11.79
C ASP A 374 -7.09 27.04 -10.77
N PRO A 375 -6.42 28.21 -10.65
CA PRO A 375 -5.42 28.44 -9.61
C PRO A 375 -5.89 28.10 -8.19
N GLN A 376 -7.18 28.19 -7.88
CA GLN A 376 -7.74 27.81 -6.58
C GLN A 376 -7.88 26.29 -6.41
N SER A 377 -7.88 25.52 -7.50
CA SER A 377 -7.93 24.05 -7.50
C SER A 377 -6.54 23.39 -7.66
N LYS A 378 -5.46 24.14 -7.42
CA LYS A 378 -4.10 23.61 -7.50
C LYS A 378 -3.12 24.31 -6.55
N LEU A 379 -2.05 23.62 -6.23
CA LEU A 379 -0.79 24.21 -5.79
C LEU A 379 0.19 24.14 -6.95
N SER A 380 0.64 25.29 -7.43
CA SER A 380 1.68 25.35 -8.45
C SER A 380 2.95 25.98 -7.87
N PHE A 381 4.09 25.33 -8.10
CA PHE A 381 5.40 25.82 -7.69
C PHE A 381 6.26 26.04 -8.92
N SER A 382 6.91 27.20 -8.99
CA SER A 382 7.87 27.49 -10.06
C SER A 382 9.00 28.37 -9.55
N GLY A 383 10.12 28.38 -10.25
CA GLY A 383 11.23 29.29 -9.91
C GLY A 383 12.56 28.81 -10.47
N LYS A 384 13.62 29.52 -10.11
CA LYS A 384 15.00 29.14 -10.43
C LYS A 384 15.58 28.26 -9.33
N VAL A 385 16.47 27.36 -9.71
CA VAL A 385 17.32 26.62 -8.78
C VAL A 385 18.77 26.98 -9.06
N THR A 386 19.44 27.50 -8.04
CA THR A 386 20.85 27.91 -8.13
C THR A 386 21.73 27.14 -7.16
N THR A 387 23.02 27.04 -7.47
CA THR A 387 24.06 26.60 -6.53
C THR A 387 24.27 27.69 -5.46
N CYS A 388 25.05 27.40 -4.41
CA CYS A 388 25.43 28.43 -3.43
C CYS A 388 26.10 29.66 -4.05
N ASP A 389 26.85 29.47 -5.13
CA ASP A 389 27.60 30.53 -5.78
C ASP A 389 26.73 31.31 -6.79
N GLY A 390 25.42 31.03 -6.83
CA GLY A 390 24.45 31.69 -7.69
C GLY A 390 24.41 31.18 -9.14
N ALA A 391 25.20 30.16 -9.48
CA ALA A 391 25.14 29.52 -10.80
C ALA A 391 23.85 28.69 -10.94
N ALA A 392 23.33 28.52 -12.15
CA ALA A 392 22.16 27.68 -12.39
C ALA A 392 22.47 26.19 -12.17
N VAL A 393 21.58 25.47 -11.48
CA VAL A 393 21.65 24.01 -11.40
C VAL A 393 21.18 23.42 -12.73
N THR A 394 22.05 22.70 -13.43
CA THR A 394 21.77 22.18 -14.79
C THR A 394 21.26 20.74 -14.80
N LYS A 395 21.54 19.98 -13.74
CA LYS A 395 21.06 18.61 -13.56
C LYS A 395 20.63 18.40 -12.11
N GLY A 396 19.35 18.08 -11.93
CA GLY A 396 18.80 17.79 -10.62
C GLY A 396 17.29 17.77 -10.60
N VAL A 397 16.74 17.75 -9.40
CA VAL A 397 15.31 17.64 -9.15
C VAL A 397 14.94 18.49 -7.95
N VAL A 398 13.74 19.07 -7.96
CA VAL A 398 13.11 19.56 -6.74
C VAL A 398 12.16 18.48 -6.25
N ASN A 399 12.52 17.84 -5.13
CA ASN A 399 11.61 16.96 -4.42
C ASN A 399 10.60 17.82 -3.67
N ILE A 400 9.32 17.55 -3.86
CA ILE A 400 8.22 18.32 -3.29
C ILE A 400 7.40 17.36 -2.43
N GLN A 401 7.25 17.67 -1.15
CA GLN A 401 6.33 16.93 -0.28
C GLN A 401 5.15 17.82 0.08
N VAL A 402 3.95 17.28 -0.01
CA VAL A 402 2.71 18.00 0.29
C VAL A 402 1.84 17.10 1.17
N ASN A 403 1.71 17.45 2.46
CA ASN A 403 1.05 16.60 3.47
C ASN A 403 1.50 15.13 3.39
N GLY A 404 2.81 14.87 3.40
CA GLY A 404 3.38 13.52 3.33
C GLY A 404 3.50 12.93 1.92
N VAL A 405 2.69 13.36 0.96
CA VAL A 405 2.72 12.84 -0.43
C VAL A 405 3.88 13.46 -1.22
N HIS A 406 4.64 12.62 -1.92
CA HIS A 406 5.81 13.02 -2.68
C HIS A 406 5.48 13.34 -4.14
N TYR A 407 6.12 14.38 -4.66
CA TYR A 407 6.10 14.83 -6.03
C TYR A 407 7.54 15.21 -6.42
N ALA A 408 7.82 15.27 -7.72
CA ALA A 408 9.12 15.66 -8.23
C ALA A 408 8.97 16.61 -9.41
N ALA A 409 9.80 17.66 -9.43
CA ALA A 409 9.93 18.57 -10.55
C ALA A 409 11.36 18.49 -11.09
N PRO A 410 11.59 17.97 -12.31
CA PRO A 410 12.93 17.97 -12.89
C PRO A 410 13.41 19.41 -13.10
N ILE A 411 14.69 19.66 -12.81
CA ILE A 411 15.31 20.95 -13.06
C ILE A 411 15.73 21.01 -14.53
N GLN A 412 15.13 21.94 -15.28
CA GLN A 412 15.43 22.18 -16.69
C GLN A 412 16.01 23.57 -16.85
N ASN A 413 17.28 23.65 -17.29
CA ASN A 413 18.00 24.90 -17.50
C ASN A 413 17.96 25.84 -16.27
N GLY A 414 18.15 25.29 -15.06
CA GLY A 414 18.10 26.06 -13.82
C GLY A 414 16.71 26.48 -13.37
N THR A 415 15.64 25.95 -13.96
CA THR A 415 14.25 26.23 -13.56
C THR A 415 13.50 24.96 -13.22
N TYR A 416 12.50 25.08 -12.35
CA TYR A 416 11.59 23.99 -12.03
C TYR A 416 10.14 24.49 -12.10
N THR A 417 9.23 23.56 -12.38
CA THR A 417 7.78 23.81 -12.40
C THR A 417 7.06 22.53 -11.97
N ALA A 418 6.02 22.68 -11.16
CA ALA A 418 5.13 21.61 -10.73
C ALA A 418 3.71 22.12 -10.54
N SER A 419 2.75 21.25 -10.77
CA SER A 419 1.33 21.49 -10.50
C SER A 419 0.74 20.29 -9.78
N ILE A 420 0.08 20.55 -8.65
CA ILE A 420 -0.48 19.53 -7.77
C ILE A 420 -1.95 19.88 -7.54
N LEU A 421 -2.86 19.00 -7.95
CA LEU A 421 -4.29 19.22 -7.76
C LEU A 421 -4.67 19.27 -6.27
N ARG A 422 -5.55 20.21 -5.94
CA ARG A 422 -6.05 20.47 -4.59
C ARG A 422 -7.40 21.19 -4.67
N CYS A 423 -8.06 21.41 -3.54
CA CYS A 423 -9.24 22.26 -3.43
C CYS A 423 -9.04 23.42 -2.44
N GLU A 424 -9.82 24.49 -2.63
CA GLU A 424 -9.59 25.86 -2.12
C GLU A 424 -9.50 26.01 -0.60
N THR A 425 -10.07 25.06 0.16
CA THR A 425 -10.42 25.28 1.57
C THR A 425 -9.30 24.93 2.56
N THR A 426 -8.15 24.40 2.11
CA THR A 426 -7.14 23.83 3.03
C THR A 426 -5.70 24.23 2.71
N THR A 427 -5.01 24.78 3.72
CA THR A 427 -3.55 24.94 3.72
C THR A 427 -2.87 23.57 3.89
N ALA A 428 -1.66 23.39 3.35
CA ALA A 428 -0.81 22.26 3.70
C ALA A 428 0.60 22.64 4.07
N THR A 429 1.19 21.72 4.82
CA THR A 429 2.63 21.62 4.98
C THR A 429 3.25 21.22 3.64
N VAL A 430 4.07 22.12 3.11
CA VAL A 430 4.87 21.93 1.90
C VAL A 430 6.33 21.88 2.29
N VAL A 431 7.03 20.87 1.79
CA VAL A 431 8.49 20.76 1.87
C VAL A 431 9.03 20.83 0.44
N LEU A 432 9.91 21.79 0.18
CA LEU A 432 10.68 21.88 -1.07
C LEU A 432 12.13 21.49 -0.78
N ASN A 433 12.63 20.50 -1.51
CA ASN A 433 13.97 20.00 -1.41
C ASN A 433 14.65 20.01 -2.80
N PRO A 434 15.24 21.14 -3.22
CA PRO A 434 16.09 21.17 -4.41
C PRO A 434 17.33 20.30 -4.20
N VAL A 435 17.66 19.50 -5.20
CA VAL A 435 18.86 18.66 -5.26
C VAL A 435 19.65 19.01 -6.51
N ASP A 436 20.90 19.41 -6.33
CA ASP A 436 21.92 19.49 -7.38
C ASP A 436 22.67 18.14 -7.41
N GLU A 437 22.37 17.33 -8.43
CA GLU A 437 22.96 16.01 -8.60
C GLU A 437 24.41 16.07 -9.08
N THR A 438 24.83 17.18 -9.70
CA THR A 438 26.22 17.33 -10.16
C THR A 438 27.13 17.68 -9.00
N ALA A 439 26.71 18.58 -8.12
CA ALA A 439 27.47 18.96 -6.94
C ALA A 439 27.19 18.07 -5.72
N ASN A 440 26.21 17.16 -5.80
CA ASN A 440 25.67 16.38 -4.67
C ASN A 440 25.32 17.30 -3.48
N LYS A 441 24.59 18.38 -3.77
CA LYS A 441 24.13 19.37 -2.80
C LYS A 441 22.61 19.42 -2.78
N MET A 442 22.06 19.85 -1.66
CA MET A 442 20.63 20.01 -1.45
C MET A 442 20.37 21.18 -0.50
N SER A 443 19.12 21.62 -0.40
CA SER A 443 18.66 22.35 0.79
C SER A 443 17.20 21.99 1.06
N THR A 444 16.66 22.31 2.22
CA THR A 444 15.26 22.01 2.56
C THR A 444 14.56 23.27 3.01
N THR A 445 13.34 23.50 2.53
CA THR A 445 12.48 24.60 2.97
C THR A 445 11.10 24.07 3.27
N THR A 446 10.58 24.37 4.46
CA THR A 446 9.24 23.95 4.90
C THR A 446 8.37 25.17 5.16
N PHE A 447 7.14 25.19 4.64
CA PHE A 447 6.19 26.28 4.84
C PHE A 447 4.74 25.79 4.70
N GLN A 448 3.79 26.65 5.06
CA GLN A 448 2.37 26.42 4.82
C GLN A 448 1.93 27.12 3.53
N ALA A 449 1.15 26.44 2.70
CA ALA A 449 0.61 27.00 1.45
C ALA A 449 -0.87 26.64 1.28
N ALA A 450 -1.69 27.65 0.95
CA ALA A 450 -3.04 27.47 0.41
C ALA A 450 -2.97 27.29 -1.12
N PRO A 451 -4.00 26.75 -1.79
CA PRO A 451 -4.05 26.69 -3.25
C PRO A 451 -3.70 28.04 -3.91
N GLY A 452 -2.99 27.97 -5.02
CA GLY A 452 -2.47 29.12 -5.77
C GLY A 452 -1.16 28.84 -6.50
N ASP A 453 -0.69 29.86 -7.23
CA ASP A 453 0.59 29.86 -7.93
C ASP A 453 1.68 30.52 -7.06
N TYR A 454 2.77 29.79 -6.80
CA TYR A 454 3.91 30.25 -6.01
C TYR A 454 5.19 30.27 -6.84
N THR A 455 5.76 31.46 -7.02
CA THR A 455 7.11 31.62 -7.58
C THR A 455 8.13 31.70 -6.44
N ARG A 456 9.00 30.69 -6.33
CA ARG A 456 10.03 30.58 -5.30
C ARG A 456 11.34 30.14 -5.91
N ASP A 457 12.32 31.04 -5.92
CA ASP A 457 13.69 30.69 -6.23
C ASP A 457 14.30 29.89 -5.07
N LEU A 458 15.06 28.87 -5.41
CA LEU A 458 15.64 27.89 -4.51
C LEU A 458 17.16 27.82 -4.69
N GLN A 459 17.84 27.42 -3.63
CA GLN A 459 19.27 27.14 -3.64
C GLN A 459 19.53 25.70 -3.19
N ALA A 460 20.49 25.02 -3.83
CA ALA A 460 21.00 23.72 -3.40
C ALA A 460 22.39 23.94 -2.81
N CYS A 461 22.46 24.06 -1.49
CA CYS A 461 23.66 24.59 -0.84
C CYS A 461 24.40 23.61 0.05
N ASP A 462 23.64 22.83 0.80
CA ASP A 462 24.14 21.93 1.81
C ASP A 462 24.66 20.68 1.12
N ALA A 463 25.92 20.30 1.38
CA ALA A 463 26.43 19.03 0.91
C ALA A 463 25.50 17.91 1.39
N ILE A 464 25.07 17.03 0.47
CA ILE A 464 24.38 15.80 0.84
C ILE A 464 25.41 14.96 1.59
N GLN A 465 25.31 14.97 2.90
CA GLN A 465 26.20 14.21 3.74
C GLN A 465 25.81 12.74 3.65
N ALA A 466 26.80 11.88 3.45
CA ALA A 466 26.58 10.46 3.57
C ALA A 466 25.94 10.16 4.93
N SER A 467 24.95 9.26 4.93
CA SER A 467 24.56 8.65 6.18
C SER A 467 25.78 7.89 6.71
N THR A 468 26.02 7.98 8.02
CA THR A 468 27.13 7.30 8.69
C THR A 468 26.67 6.66 9.97
N ILE A 469 27.22 5.49 10.28
CA ILE A 469 27.08 4.84 11.58
C ILE A 469 28.45 4.32 11.98
N SER A 470 28.90 4.65 13.19
CA SER A 470 30.14 4.14 13.76
C SER A 470 29.84 3.22 14.95
N LEU A 471 30.70 2.22 15.15
CA LEU A 471 30.68 1.31 16.29
C LEU A 471 32.13 1.08 16.76
N LEU A 472 32.43 1.49 17.98
CA LEU A 472 33.59 1.07 18.75
C LEU A 472 33.19 -0.16 19.57
N MET A 473 33.83 -1.30 19.31
CA MET A 473 33.63 -2.55 20.02
C MET A 473 34.99 -3.25 20.16
N GLU A 474 35.35 -3.70 21.37
CA GLU A 474 36.64 -4.37 21.65
C GLU A 474 37.87 -3.54 21.23
N GLY A 475 37.79 -2.21 21.36
CA GLY A 475 38.87 -1.29 20.96
C GLY A 475 39.01 -1.09 19.45
N GLN A 476 38.14 -1.67 18.62
CA GLN A 476 38.13 -1.46 17.18
C GLN A 476 36.91 -0.64 16.75
N THR A 477 37.16 0.43 15.99
CA THR A 477 36.11 1.24 15.38
C THR A 477 35.78 0.71 13.98
N THR A 478 34.52 0.38 13.76
CA THR A 478 33.94 0.09 12.45
C THR A 478 33.04 1.26 12.05
N THR A 479 33.15 1.76 10.82
CA THR A 479 32.33 2.87 10.31
C THR A 479 31.69 2.45 8.99
N TYR A 480 30.39 2.72 8.87
CA TYR A 480 29.60 2.55 7.66
C TYR A 480 29.30 3.90 7.06
N THR A 481 29.32 4.00 5.73
CA THR A 481 28.98 5.22 5.01
C THR A 481 28.21 4.92 3.73
N THR A 482 27.11 5.62 3.46
CA THR A 482 26.46 5.56 2.14
C THR A 482 27.33 6.29 1.09
N PRO A 483 27.36 5.84 -0.17
CA PRO A 483 26.68 4.67 -0.73
C PRO A 483 27.54 3.39 -0.68
N THR A 484 28.73 3.42 -0.11
CA THR A 484 29.65 2.27 -0.02
C THR A 484 29.01 1.12 0.76
N ASP A 485 28.33 1.45 1.85
CA ASP A 485 27.59 0.54 2.71
C ASP A 485 26.08 0.74 2.60
N SER A 486 25.32 -0.22 3.11
CA SER A 486 23.87 -0.11 3.26
C SER A 486 23.56 0.45 4.64
N ILE A 487 22.95 1.62 4.67
CA ILE A 487 22.39 2.22 5.90
C ILE A 487 20.92 2.48 5.64
N HIS A 488 20.06 2.01 6.54
CA HIS A 488 18.62 2.16 6.42
C HIS A 488 18.04 2.82 7.66
N TYR A 489 17.10 3.72 7.43
CA TYR A 489 16.16 4.23 8.42
C TYR A 489 14.79 3.59 8.17
N ILE A 490 14.16 3.08 9.22
CA ILE A 490 12.86 2.40 9.14
C ILE A 490 12.00 2.92 10.29
N ASN A 491 10.73 3.18 10.05
CA ASN A 491 9.73 3.39 11.10
C ASN A 491 8.78 2.17 11.11
N ARG A 492 8.54 1.59 12.29
CA ARG A 492 7.56 0.53 12.53
C ARG A 492 6.54 1.02 13.56
N ALA A 493 5.26 0.99 13.23
CA ALA A 493 4.19 1.10 14.21
C ALA A 493 3.43 -0.21 14.33
N SER A 494 3.00 -0.56 15.55
CA SER A 494 2.15 -1.70 15.86
C SER A 494 0.76 -1.22 16.24
N ASP A 495 -0.24 -1.78 15.56
CA ASP A 495 -1.65 -1.44 15.75
C ASP A 495 -2.27 -2.01 17.03
N THR A 496 -1.69 -3.05 17.61
CA THR A 496 -2.25 -3.71 18.80
C THR A 496 -1.80 -3.06 20.11
N SER A 497 -0.77 -2.22 20.08
CA SER A 497 -0.13 -1.69 21.29
C SER A 497 0.10 -0.16 21.31
N ASN A 498 -0.40 0.60 20.33
CA ASN A 498 -0.09 2.03 20.16
C ASN A 498 1.43 2.30 20.21
N TYR A 499 2.19 1.40 19.59
CA TYR A 499 3.63 1.36 19.72
C TYR A 499 4.28 1.84 18.42
N VAL A 500 5.11 2.89 18.48
CA VAL A 500 5.93 3.35 17.34
C VAL A 500 7.39 3.11 17.69
N SER A 501 8.14 2.56 16.76
CA SER A 501 9.56 2.27 16.88
C SER A 501 10.31 2.71 15.65
N TYR A 502 11.53 3.18 15.85
CA TYR A 502 12.39 3.76 14.84
C TYR A 502 13.65 2.93 14.77
N GLY A 503 13.83 2.26 13.64
CA GLY A 503 14.93 1.37 13.36
C GLY A 503 16.01 2.08 12.55
N ILE A 504 17.26 1.93 12.98
CA ILE A 504 18.43 2.30 12.21
C ILE A 504 19.27 1.03 12.04
N SER A 505 19.67 0.72 10.81
CA SER A 505 20.54 -0.43 10.54
C SER A 505 21.69 -0.09 9.60
N ALA A 506 22.81 -0.76 9.79
CA ALA A 506 24.00 -0.67 8.95
C ALA A 506 24.63 -2.04 8.71
N PHE A 507 25.03 -2.29 7.46
CA PHE A 507 25.79 -3.48 7.07
C PHE A 507 26.56 -3.22 5.77
N PRO A 508 27.68 -3.94 5.54
CA PRO A 508 28.46 -3.77 4.32
C PRO A 508 27.72 -4.39 3.13
N LYS A 509 27.77 -3.74 1.96
CA LYS A 509 27.11 -4.23 0.73
C LYS A 509 27.63 -5.58 0.24
N SER A 510 28.85 -5.96 0.62
CA SER A 510 29.42 -7.29 0.35
C SER A 510 28.64 -8.42 1.03
N GLY A 511 27.77 -8.11 2.00
CA GLY A 511 27.04 -9.08 2.82
C GLY A 511 27.91 -9.77 3.89
N GLN A 512 29.22 -9.50 3.92
CA GLN A 512 30.15 -10.06 4.90
C GLN A 512 30.75 -8.96 5.77
N GLY A 513 30.51 -9.05 7.09
CA GLY A 513 31.08 -8.14 8.07
C GLY A 513 30.18 -7.99 9.28
N VAL A 514 30.40 -6.90 10.03
CA VAL A 514 29.56 -6.56 11.17
C VAL A 514 28.22 -6.00 10.66
N ARG A 515 27.11 -6.37 11.30
CA ARG A 515 25.79 -5.74 11.09
C ARG A 515 25.31 -5.13 12.39
N ILE A 516 24.78 -3.92 12.31
CA ILE A 516 24.19 -3.20 13.44
C ILE A 516 22.70 -3.03 13.17
N ASN A 517 21.85 -3.33 14.16
CA ASN A 517 20.46 -2.89 14.15
C ASN A 517 20.12 -2.26 15.51
N LEU A 518 19.71 -1.00 15.49
CA LEU A 518 19.30 -0.18 16.62
C LEU A 518 17.80 0.11 16.48
N TRP A 519 17.02 -0.06 17.55
CA TRP A 519 15.62 0.32 17.62
C TRP A 519 15.38 1.28 18.79
N LEU A 520 14.58 2.30 18.52
CA LEU A 520 14.23 3.38 19.44
C LEU A 520 12.71 3.47 19.56
N SER A 521 12.20 3.68 20.78
CA SER A 521 10.77 3.91 21.00
C SER A 521 10.30 5.32 20.58
N ASN A 522 11.23 6.26 20.40
CA ASN A 522 10.99 7.59 19.88
C ASN A 522 12.30 8.23 19.40
N ILE A 523 12.19 9.31 18.63
CA ILE A 523 13.35 10.05 18.10
C ILE A 523 13.46 11.49 18.63
N LYS A 524 12.91 11.77 19.83
CA LYS A 524 12.99 13.12 20.42
C LYS A 524 14.43 13.43 20.84
N VAL A 525 14.83 14.69 20.68
CA VAL A 525 16.13 15.18 21.17
C VAL A 525 16.23 14.96 22.68
N GLY A 526 17.36 14.39 23.12
CA GLY A 526 17.59 13.99 24.50
C GLY A 526 18.20 12.59 24.61
N THR A 527 18.40 12.14 25.85
CA THR A 527 18.94 10.80 26.15
C THR A 527 17.81 9.86 26.57
N SER A 528 17.77 8.68 25.95
CA SER A 528 16.83 7.61 26.28
C SER A 528 17.49 6.24 26.16
N ARG A 529 16.85 5.22 26.72
CA ARG A 529 17.26 3.83 26.52
C ARG A 529 16.87 3.34 25.13
N VAL A 530 17.71 2.49 24.55
CA VAL A 530 17.33 1.72 23.35
C VAL A 530 16.11 0.85 23.65
N GLU A 531 15.24 0.68 22.67
CA GLU A 531 14.26 -0.41 22.71
C GLU A 531 14.97 -1.74 22.51
N SER A 532 15.80 -1.82 21.47
CA SER A 532 16.66 -2.96 21.24
C SER A 532 17.90 -2.55 20.46
N PHE A 533 18.99 -3.31 20.64
CA PHE A 533 20.21 -3.14 19.87
C PHE A 533 20.81 -4.52 19.64
N THR A 534 21.18 -4.80 18.40
CA THR A 534 21.83 -6.05 18.02
C THR A 534 23.06 -5.81 17.17
N ILE A 535 24.09 -6.62 17.40
CA ILE A 535 25.30 -6.67 16.58
C ILE A 535 25.49 -8.11 16.12
N ASP A 536 25.57 -8.33 14.81
CA ASP A 536 26.04 -9.60 14.25
C ASP A 536 27.49 -9.44 13.82
N LYS A 537 28.42 -10.16 14.44
CA LYS A 537 29.87 -10.15 14.13
C LYS A 537 30.39 -11.58 14.14
N ASN A 538 31.02 -12.02 13.04
CA ASN A 538 31.62 -13.36 12.91
C ASN A 538 30.66 -14.52 13.28
N ASN A 539 29.41 -14.47 12.80
CA ASN A 539 28.34 -15.42 13.13
C ASN A 539 27.94 -15.48 14.62
N VAL A 540 28.36 -14.50 15.42
CA VAL A 540 27.93 -14.31 16.82
C VAL A 540 26.99 -13.11 16.88
N ARG A 541 25.84 -13.28 17.52
CA ARG A 541 24.87 -12.21 17.77
C ARG A 541 24.99 -11.71 19.20
N TYR A 542 25.18 -10.41 19.35
CA TYR A 542 25.18 -9.71 20.62
C TYR A 542 23.89 -8.92 20.78
N PHE A 543 23.34 -8.90 22.00
CA PHE A 543 22.12 -8.18 22.35
C PHE A 543 22.41 -7.08 23.38
N ALA A 544 21.64 -5.99 23.32
CA ALA A 544 21.69 -4.92 24.31
C ALA A 544 21.52 -5.48 25.74
N GLN A 545 22.40 -5.07 26.66
CA GLN A 545 22.17 -5.21 28.10
C GLN A 545 21.71 -3.87 28.68
N SER A 546 22.47 -2.82 28.38
CA SER A 546 22.24 -1.47 28.88
C SER A 546 22.89 -0.52 27.89
N ILE A 547 22.11 0.06 26.97
CA ILE A 547 22.61 1.05 26.01
C ILE A 547 21.75 2.30 26.12
N ASP A 548 22.43 3.41 26.37
CA ASP A 548 21.85 4.75 26.29
C ASP A 548 22.11 5.31 24.89
N VAL A 549 21.09 5.92 24.31
CA VAL A 549 21.15 6.68 23.06
C VAL A 549 20.89 8.14 23.38
N THR A 550 21.73 9.02 22.87
CA THR A 550 21.54 10.47 22.94
C THR A 550 21.31 11.01 21.55
N ILE A 551 20.08 11.48 21.28
CA ILE A 551 19.71 12.13 20.03
C ILE A 551 20.02 13.61 20.17
N THR A 552 20.89 14.12 19.30
CA THR A 552 21.31 15.54 19.29
C THR A 552 20.56 16.35 18.24
N ARG A 553 20.05 15.69 17.20
CA ARG A 553 19.23 16.31 16.16
C ARG A 553 18.25 15.28 15.59
N THR A 554 17.03 15.71 15.34
CA THR A 554 16.06 14.96 14.52
C THR A 554 15.39 15.92 13.56
N GLY A 555 14.93 15.43 12.42
CA GLY A 555 14.33 16.22 11.36
C GLY A 555 13.09 15.58 10.73
N VAL A 556 12.67 16.10 9.59
CA VAL A 556 11.62 15.55 8.72
C VAL A 556 12.24 14.74 7.56
N PRO A 557 11.45 14.01 6.73
CA PRO A 557 11.98 13.36 5.53
C PRO A 557 12.83 14.31 4.67
N GLY A 558 13.99 13.82 4.24
CA GLY A 558 15.04 14.60 3.58
C GLY A 558 16.10 15.16 4.52
N GLU A 559 15.82 15.31 5.81
CA GLU A 559 16.79 15.77 6.82
C GLU A 559 17.52 14.60 7.49
N TYR A 560 18.17 14.83 8.64
CA TYR A 560 18.99 13.84 9.33
C TYR A 560 18.53 13.62 10.76
N LEU A 561 18.59 12.36 11.17
CA LEU A 561 18.58 11.89 12.55
C LEU A 561 20.03 11.70 13.00
N GLU A 562 20.48 12.47 13.97
CA GLU A 562 21.86 12.49 14.45
C GLU A 562 21.91 12.22 15.97
N GLY A 563 22.90 11.44 16.39
CA GLY A 563 23.09 11.12 17.80
C GLY A 563 24.26 10.19 18.07
N SER A 564 24.36 9.76 19.32
CA SER A 564 25.35 8.81 19.81
C SER A 564 24.71 7.73 20.66
N TYR A 565 25.42 6.62 20.84
CA TYR A 565 25.02 5.55 21.73
C TYR A 565 26.22 5.00 22.48
N SER A 566 25.99 4.52 23.71
CA SER A 566 27.03 3.88 24.50
C SER A 566 26.43 2.95 25.54
N GLY A 567 27.16 1.90 25.89
CA GLY A 567 26.68 0.91 26.84
C GLY A 567 27.33 -0.44 26.67
N ASN A 568 26.62 -1.49 27.05
CA ASN A 568 27.10 -2.86 26.98
C ASN A 568 26.15 -3.73 26.15
N VAL A 569 26.75 -4.61 25.34
CA VAL A 569 26.08 -5.73 24.67
C VAL A 569 26.58 -7.05 25.23
N ALA A 570 25.83 -8.14 25.05
CA ALA A 570 26.26 -9.47 25.48
C ALA A 570 25.86 -10.58 24.50
N SER A 571 26.70 -11.62 24.45
CA SER A 571 26.41 -12.91 23.84
C SER A 571 26.66 -14.01 24.88
N GLY A 572 25.58 -14.57 25.44
CA GLY A 572 25.69 -15.43 26.62
C GLY A 572 26.22 -14.66 27.83
N THR A 573 27.30 -15.15 28.44
CA THR A 573 27.96 -14.50 29.60
C THR A 573 29.03 -13.48 29.20
N ASN A 574 29.38 -13.37 27.92
CA ASN A 574 30.39 -12.43 27.44
C ASN A 574 29.76 -11.04 27.28
N ILE A 575 30.15 -10.09 28.13
CA ILE A 575 29.69 -8.70 28.11
C ILE A 575 30.78 -7.83 27.48
N VAL A 576 30.41 -7.06 26.47
CA VAL A 576 31.33 -6.20 25.71
C VAL A 576 30.84 -4.75 25.74
N PRO A 577 31.68 -3.80 26.18
CA PRO A 577 31.35 -2.39 26.10
C PRO A 577 31.40 -1.91 24.66
N ILE A 578 30.45 -1.06 24.31
CA ILE A 578 30.34 -0.43 22.99
C ILE A 578 30.06 1.07 23.11
N SER A 579 30.46 1.79 22.08
CA SER A 579 29.99 3.16 21.85
C SER A 579 29.97 3.46 20.37
N GLY A 580 29.22 4.45 19.94
CA GLY A 580 29.16 4.83 18.54
C GLY A 580 28.36 6.09 18.31
N SER A 581 28.31 6.51 17.05
CA SER A 581 27.53 7.64 16.59
C SER A 581 26.77 7.28 15.32
N PHE A 582 25.68 8.01 15.07
CA PHE A 582 24.93 7.89 13.83
C PHE A 582 24.55 9.27 13.31
N LYS A 583 24.55 9.38 11.99
CA LYS A 583 23.91 10.44 11.22
C LYS A 583 23.20 9.75 10.08
N VAL A 584 21.89 9.64 10.14
CA VAL A 584 21.12 8.87 9.15
C VAL A 584 20.10 9.79 8.53
N ARG A 585 20.07 9.81 7.19
CA ARG A 585 19.06 10.56 6.46
C ARG A 585 17.70 9.93 6.70
N ILE A 586 16.72 10.74 7.06
CA ILE A 586 15.33 10.33 7.20
C ILE A 586 14.77 10.30 5.78
N GLU A 587 14.27 9.16 5.33
CA GLU A 587 13.68 8.98 4.00
C GLU A 587 12.19 9.28 3.97
#